data_AF-E2NL48-F1
#
_entry.id   AF-E2NL48-F1
#
_cell.length_a   1.000
_cell.length_b   1.000
_cell.length_c   1.000
_cell.angle_alpha   90.00
_cell.angle_beta   90.00
_cell.angle_gamma   90.00
#
_symmetry.space_group_name_H-M   'P 1'
#
loop_
_entity.id
_entity.type
_entity.pdbx_description
1 polymer ?
#
loop_
_entity_poly.entity_id
_entity_poly.type
_entity_poly.pdbx_seq_one_letter_code
_entity_poly.pdbx_strand_id
1 'polypeptide(L)'
;SATAGRAFTLTGGKLKVVGTDPSVGITLKSSSGKETKVAEDLWVTNDPSKLTFIIPADLADGTYELKVTTQFGSNSKTMLKVPRSVMKTIYIGKAPDGGGLGPDGGLEEDPLG
;
A
#
# COMPACT_ATOMS: atom_id res chain seq x y z
N SER A 1 -1.71 -0.83 -10.45
CA SER A 1 -2.90 -0.15 -9.89
C SER A 1 -3.38 -0.91 -8.65
N ALA A 2 -4.31 -0.33 -7.91
CA ALA A 2 -4.90 -0.89 -6.70
C ALA A 2 -6.42 -0.63 -6.72
N THR A 3 -7.17 -1.35 -5.91
CA THR A 3 -8.63 -1.26 -5.88
C THR A 3 -9.10 -0.89 -4.48
N ALA A 4 -9.99 0.10 -4.38
CA ALA A 4 -10.61 0.47 -3.11
C ALA A 4 -11.38 -0.73 -2.54
N GLY A 5 -11.25 -0.96 -1.22
CA GLY A 5 -11.84 -2.11 -0.54
C GLY A 5 -11.14 -3.44 -0.79
N ARG A 6 -9.98 -3.46 -1.47
CA ARG A 6 -9.22 -4.69 -1.75
C ARG A 6 -7.84 -4.67 -1.12
N ALA A 7 -7.31 -5.87 -0.91
CA ALA A 7 -5.97 -6.07 -0.40
C ALA A 7 -4.92 -5.60 -1.41
N PHE A 8 -3.95 -4.82 -0.93
CA PHE A 8 -2.78 -4.38 -1.65
C PHE A 8 -1.54 -4.92 -0.97
N THR A 9 -0.66 -5.55 -1.74
CA THR A 9 0.58 -6.15 -1.21
C THR A 9 1.79 -5.36 -1.66
N LEU A 10 2.60 -4.97 -0.68
CA LEU A 10 3.92 -4.41 -0.85
C LEU A 10 4.97 -5.48 -0.52
N THR A 11 5.83 -5.78 -1.48
CA THR A 11 7.04 -6.59 -1.26
C THR A 11 8.26 -5.69 -1.25
N GLY A 12 9.25 -6.06 -0.43
CA GLY A 12 10.47 -5.27 -0.26
C GLY A 12 11.29 -5.75 0.91
N GLY A 13 12.10 -4.87 1.49
CA GLY A 13 12.86 -5.16 2.70
C GLY A 13 12.64 -4.05 3.73
N LYS A 14 12.52 -4.43 5.00
CA LYS A 14 12.30 -3.51 6.13
C LYS A 14 10.95 -2.77 6.05
N LEU A 15 9.90 -3.45 5.57
CA LEU A 15 8.55 -2.90 5.41
C LEU A 15 7.68 -3.03 6.66
N LYS A 16 8.11 -3.80 7.66
CA LYS A 16 7.35 -4.03 8.90
C LYS A 16 6.98 -2.68 9.51
N VAL A 17 5.69 -2.42 9.67
CA VAL A 17 5.13 -1.21 10.28
C VAL A 17 5.04 -1.44 11.77
N VAL A 18 5.98 -0.90 12.54
CA VAL A 18 6.02 -1.05 13.99
C VAL A 18 6.71 0.15 14.61
N GLY A 19 6.24 0.59 15.77
CA GLY A 19 6.73 1.77 16.48
C GLY A 19 5.73 2.26 17.50
N THR A 20 6.17 3.12 18.41
CA THR A 20 5.32 3.79 19.40
C THR A 20 4.94 5.20 18.98
N ASP A 21 5.59 5.75 17.95
CA ASP A 21 5.29 7.06 17.42
C ASP A 21 3.90 7.08 16.74
N PRO A 22 3.04 8.09 17.00
CA PRO A 22 1.69 8.16 16.45
C PRO A 22 1.66 8.29 14.91
N SER A 23 2.77 8.73 14.31
CA SER A 23 2.95 8.81 12.85
C SER A 23 3.15 7.43 12.22
N VAL A 24 3.50 6.40 13.01
CA VAL A 24 3.66 5.03 12.52
C VAL A 24 2.31 4.51 12.02
N GLY A 25 2.37 3.88 10.85
CA GLY A 25 1.19 3.40 10.15
C GLY A 25 1.33 3.51 8.65
N ILE A 26 0.21 3.29 7.98
CA ILE A 26 0.07 3.39 6.54
C ILE A 26 -0.89 4.54 6.25
N THR A 27 -0.47 5.49 5.43
CA THR A 27 -1.27 6.66 5.06
C THR A 27 -1.33 6.78 3.55
N LEU A 28 -2.51 7.09 3.04
CA LEU A 28 -2.78 7.33 1.63
C LEU A 28 -3.13 8.81 1.46
N LYS A 29 -2.31 9.54 0.72
CA LYS A 29 -2.56 10.95 0.42
C LYS A 29 -3.08 11.09 -1.00
N SER A 30 -4.27 11.61 -1.19
CA SER A 30 -4.79 11.89 -2.52
C SER A 30 -4.01 13.03 -3.19
N SER A 31 -4.02 13.10 -4.51
CA SER A 31 -3.44 14.24 -5.24
C SER A 31 -4.07 15.59 -4.85
N SER A 32 -5.30 15.60 -4.32
CA SER A 32 -5.95 16.81 -3.77
C SER A 32 -5.48 17.17 -2.37
N GLY A 33 -4.64 16.35 -1.74
CA GLY A 33 -4.09 16.56 -0.40
C GLY A 33 -4.87 15.89 0.74
N LYS A 34 -5.93 15.10 0.45
CA LYS A 34 -6.67 14.35 1.49
C LYS A 34 -5.82 13.20 2.00
N GLU A 35 -5.38 13.26 3.25
CA GLU A 35 -4.68 12.16 3.91
C GLU A 35 -5.67 11.21 4.59
N THR A 36 -5.56 9.92 4.28
CA THR A 36 -6.39 8.86 4.82
C THR A 36 -5.48 7.81 5.46
N LYS A 37 -5.55 7.68 6.78
CA LYS A 37 -4.80 6.65 7.51
C LYS A 37 -5.53 5.31 7.36
N VAL A 38 -4.80 4.27 6.97
CA VAL A 38 -5.32 2.90 6.90
C VAL A 38 -5.39 2.37 8.33
N ALA A 39 -6.58 2.00 8.78
CA ALA A 39 -6.79 1.41 10.09
C ALA A 39 -6.01 0.10 10.24
N GLU A 40 -5.51 -0.18 11.45
CA GLU A 40 -4.72 -1.38 11.74
C GLU A 40 -5.52 -2.68 11.53
N ASP A 41 -6.84 -2.63 11.70
CA ASP A 41 -7.77 -3.74 11.39
C ASP A 41 -7.71 -4.17 9.92
N LEU A 42 -7.38 -3.24 9.02
CA LEU A 42 -7.23 -3.52 7.59
C LEU A 42 -5.86 -4.10 7.24
N TRP A 43 -4.95 -4.28 8.20
CA TRP A 43 -3.62 -4.82 7.94
C TRP A 43 -3.68 -6.35 7.94
N VAL A 44 -3.55 -6.95 6.76
CA VAL A 44 -3.64 -8.40 6.56
C VAL A 44 -2.32 -9.10 6.89
N THR A 45 -1.18 -8.48 6.57
CA THR A 45 0.15 -9.04 6.83
C THR A 45 1.14 -7.93 7.11
N ASN A 46 1.91 -8.03 8.20
CA ASN A 46 2.88 -7.02 8.61
C ASN A 46 4.27 -7.64 8.83
N ASP A 47 4.87 -8.09 7.74
CA ASP A 47 6.19 -8.69 7.73
C ASP A 47 7.27 -7.72 7.22
N PRO A 48 8.53 -7.88 7.65
CA PRO A 48 9.64 -7.05 7.17
C PRO A 48 9.88 -7.19 5.67
N SER A 49 9.50 -8.32 5.06
CA SER A 49 9.66 -8.57 3.63
C SER A 49 8.38 -8.36 2.81
N LYS A 50 7.22 -8.35 3.49
CA LYS A 50 5.91 -8.31 2.85
C LYS A 50 4.90 -7.61 3.75
N LEU A 51 4.28 -6.56 3.24
CA LEU A 51 3.23 -5.81 3.92
C LEU A 51 1.97 -5.85 3.07
N THR A 52 0.92 -6.50 3.57
CA THR A 52 -0.39 -6.57 2.91
C THR A 52 -1.42 -5.83 3.74
N PHE A 53 -2.17 -4.92 3.13
CA PHE A 53 -3.21 -4.14 3.80
C PHE A 53 -4.36 -3.88 2.83
N ILE A 54 -5.57 -3.72 3.35
CA ILE A 54 -6.75 -3.40 2.56
C ILE A 54 -6.82 -1.89 2.37
N ILE A 55 -6.98 -1.46 1.12
CA ILE A 55 -7.22 -0.06 0.81
C ILE A 55 -8.65 0.29 1.26
N PRO A 56 -8.86 1.36 2.05
CA PRO A 56 -10.20 1.78 2.44
C PRO A 56 -11.13 1.93 1.23
N ALA A 57 -12.34 1.36 1.32
CA ALA A 57 -13.33 1.43 0.24
C ALA A 57 -13.89 2.85 0.01
N ASP A 58 -13.74 3.73 1.00
CA ASP A 58 -14.13 5.15 0.94
C ASP A 58 -13.22 6.02 0.05
N LEU A 59 -12.16 5.42 -0.50
CA LEU A 59 -11.23 6.13 -1.38
C LEU A 59 -11.78 6.14 -2.82
N ALA A 60 -11.98 7.35 -3.33
CA ALA A 60 -12.36 7.58 -4.72
C ALA A 60 -11.24 7.16 -5.68
N ASP A 61 -11.59 6.86 -6.92
CA ASP A 61 -10.63 6.53 -7.96
C ASP A 61 -9.69 7.71 -8.23
N GLY A 62 -8.40 7.44 -8.39
CA GLY A 62 -7.41 8.48 -8.67
C GLY A 62 -5.98 8.12 -8.25
N THR A 63 -5.11 9.13 -8.33
CA THR A 63 -3.70 9.02 -7.93
C THR A 63 -3.53 9.32 -6.44
N TYR A 64 -2.86 8.40 -5.74
CA TYR A 64 -2.57 8.50 -4.31
C TYR A 64 -1.09 8.27 -4.04
N GLU A 65 -0.56 8.99 -3.07
CA GLU A 65 0.76 8.74 -2.51
C GLU A 65 0.60 7.88 -1.26
N LEU A 66 1.02 6.62 -1.38
CA LEU A 66 1.10 5.69 -0.27
C LEU A 66 2.36 6.00 0.54
N LYS A 67 2.17 6.45 1.77
CA LYS A 67 3.23 6.69 2.75
C LYS A 67 3.17 5.61 3.82
N VAL A 68 4.20 4.79 3.89
CA VAL A 68 4.38 3.80 4.96
C VAL A 68 5.40 4.35 5.95
N THR A 69 4.97 4.59 7.18
CA THR A 69 5.81 5.12 8.25
C THR A 69 6.07 4.04 9.29
N THR A 70 7.34 3.77 9.58
CA THR A 70 7.75 2.73 10.53
C THR A 70 8.94 3.17 11.36
N GLN A 71 9.08 2.64 12.57
CA GLN A 71 10.31 2.73 13.36
C GLN A 71 11.12 1.42 13.29
N PHE A 72 10.80 0.50 12.37
CA PHE A 72 11.58 -0.71 12.17
C PHE A 72 13.02 -0.37 11.74
N GLY A 73 13.98 -0.69 12.61
CA GLY A 73 15.39 -0.45 12.38
C GLY A 73 16.03 -1.47 11.44
N SER A 74 17.33 -1.26 11.17
CA SER A 74 18.12 -2.19 10.36
C SER A 74 18.34 -3.55 11.04
N ASN A 75 18.21 -3.62 12.36
CA ASN A 75 18.19 -4.88 13.11
C ASN A 75 16.79 -5.06 13.69
N SER A 76 16.22 -6.27 13.57
CA SER A 76 14.87 -6.60 14.07
C SER A 76 14.68 -6.39 15.58
N LYS A 77 15.75 -6.05 16.31
CA LYS A 77 15.81 -5.84 17.75
C LYS A 77 15.85 -4.36 18.15
N THR A 78 16.07 -3.44 17.21
CA THR A 78 16.17 -2.00 17.51
C THR A 78 15.11 -1.19 16.75
N MET A 79 14.36 -0.38 17.49
CA MET A 79 13.52 0.67 16.89
C MET A 79 14.35 1.93 16.60
N LEU A 80 14.04 2.59 15.49
CA LEU A 80 14.60 3.88 15.14
C LEU A 80 14.06 4.95 16.08
N LYS A 81 14.96 5.80 16.59
CA LYS A 81 14.59 7.00 17.35
C LYS A 81 13.72 7.96 16.54
N VAL A 82 13.93 8.00 15.22
CA VAL A 82 13.16 8.80 14.28
C VAL A 82 12.43 7.85 13.33
N PRO A 83 11.10 7.96 13.18
CA PRO A 83 10.36 7.13 12.23
C PRO A 83 10.81 7.39 10.80
N ARG A 84 11.01 6.32 10.03
CA ARG A 84 11.28 6.38 8.59
C ARG A 84 9.97 6.32 7.82
N SER A 85 9.87 7.06 6.74
CA SER A 85 8.71 7.01 5.84
C SER A 85 9.15 6.63 4.43
N VAL A 86 8.42 5.73 3.80
CA VAL A 86 8.58 5.36 2.39
C VAL A 86 7.33 5.80 1.64
N MET A 87 7.52 6.61 0.61
CA MET A 87 6.43 7.13 -0.23
C MET A 87 6.43 6.39 -1.56
N LYS A 88 5.26 6.01 -2.05
CA LYS A 88 5.08 5.41 -3.37
C LYS A 88 3.78 5.85 -3.99
N THR A 89 3.83 6.32 -5.22
CA THR A 89 2.63 6.64 -5.98
C THR A 89 1.91 5.36 -6.38
N ILE A 90 0.61 5.29 -6.06
CA ILE A 90 -0.30 4.23 -6.47
C ILE A 90 -1.54 4.84 -7.11
N TYR A 91 -2.23 4.06 -7.94
CA TYR A 91 -3.49 4.46 -8.57
C TYR A 91 -4.59 3.58 -8.00
N ILE A 92 -5.60 4.19 -7.38
CA ILE A 92 -6.79 3.49 -6.89
C ILE A 92 -7.85 3.55 -8.01
N GLY A 93 -8.46 2.43 -8.36
CA GLY A 93 -9.49 2.36 -9.40
C GLY A 93 -8.92 2.11 -10.80
N LYS A 94 -9.49 2.78 -11.81
CA LYS A 94 -9.05 2.63 -13.22
C LYS A 94 -7.59 3.09 -13.34
N ALA A 95 -6.70 2.14 -13.62
CA ALA A 95 -5.36 2.45 -14.09
C ALA A 95 -5.48 3.23 -15.41
N PRO A 96 -4.65 4.25 -15.69
CA PRO A 96 -4.58 4.77 -17.06
C PRO A 96 -4.30 3.58 -18.01
N ASP A 97 -5.05 3.50 -19.11
CA ASP A 97 -4.91 2.48 -20.14
C ASP A 97 -3.44 2.44 -20.59
N GLY A 98 -2.64 1.50 -20.08
CA GLY A 98 -1.20 1.44 -20.35
C GLY A 98 -0.27 0.97 -19.20
N GLY A 99 -0.79 0.50 -18.07
CA GLY A 99 0.04 0.12 -16.91
C GLY A 99 -0.27 -1.25 -16.31
N GLY A 100 -0.48 -2.27 -17.13
CA GLY A 100 -0.68 -3.65 -16.70
C GLY A 100 0.63 -4.34 -16.34
N LEU A 101 0.98 -4.38 -15.05
CA LEU A 101 1.89 -5.39 -14.49
C LEU A 101 1.14 -6.15 -13.41
N GLY A 102 0.29 -7.07 -13.85
CA GLY A 102 -0.20 -8.20 -13.09
C GLY A 102 -0.17 -9.40 -14.03
N PRO A 103 0.71 -10.39 -13.85
CA PRO A 103 0.73 -11.57 -14.67
C PRO A 103 -0.26 -12.56 -14.09
N ASP A 104 -1.57 -12.38 -14.29
CA ASP A 104 -2.56 -13.45 -14.16
C ASP A 104 -3.95 -12.97 -14.62
N GLY A 105 -4.15 -12.89 -15.93
CA GLY A 105 -5.41 -12.45 -16.52
C GLY A 105 -5.55 -12.91 -17.95
N GLY A 106 -5.07 -14.12 -18.27
CA GLY A 106 -5.31 -14.77 -19.55
C GLY A 106 -6.69 -15.41 -19.55
N LEU A 107 -7.74 -14.59 -19.60
CA LEU A 107 -9.08 -14.99 -20.02
C LEU A 107 -9.53 -14.00 -21.09
N GLU A 108 -9.06 -14.20 -22.32
CA GLU A 108 -9.83 -13.80 -23.49
C GLU A 108 -10.32 -15.09 -24.13
N GLU A 109 -11.62 -15.31 -23.97
CA GLU A 109 -12.35 -16.36 -24.65
C GLU A 109 -12.48 -15.96 -26.12
N ASP A 110 -12.11 -16.86 -27.03
CA ASP A 110 -12.44 -16.78 -28.45
C ASP A 110 -13.81 -17.44 -28.71
N PRO A 111 -14.89 -16.68 -28.90
CA PRO A 111 -16.01 -17.15 -29.70
C PRO A 111 -15.92 -16.48 -31.07
N LEU A 112 -15.62 -17.28 -32.10
CA LEU A 112 -15.65 -17.01 -33.54
C LEU A 112 -14.27 -16.81 -34.20
N GLY A 113 -13.75 -17.92 -34.73
CA GLY A 113 -12.68 -18.00 -35.73
C GLY A 113 -12.53 -19.41 -36.25
#